data_AF-A0AAP9AGA9-F1
#
_entry.id   AF-A0AAP9AGA9-F1
#
_cell.length_a   1.000
_cell.length_b   1.000
_cell.length_c   1.000
_cell.angle_alpha   90.00
_cell.angle_beta   90.00
_cell.angle_gamma   90.00
#
_symmetry.space_group_name_H-M   'P 1'
#
loop_
_entity.id
_entity.type
_entity.pdbx_description
1 polymer ?
#
loop_
_entity_poly.entity_id
_entity_poly.type
_entity_poly.pdbx_seq_one_letter_code
_entity_poly.pdbx_strand_id
1 'polypeptide(L)'
;MCDIANSLTAEKPNQDLKRLFKTRRRDESVLKTAKTLLSHGVSPGKVALLLRIDPEFVAELAKTWNPRFRRVAYTSQWTMKRTVREYFDSGALLEKICVDLQLPLFSVIKFLQRDGVSDQEMASRMPAQTDPLFIEYRKTVARKQKNPQRRSPRLH
;
A
#
# COMPACT_ATOMS: atom_id res chain seq x y z
N MET A 1 43.95 -31.38 -38.36
CA MET A 1 42.51 -31.72 -38.21
C MET A 1 42.14 -31.41 -36.77
N CYS A 2 41.23 -30.47 -36.58
CA CYS A 2 40.78 -30.00 -35.28
C CYS A 2 39.49 -30.74 -34.91
N ASP A 3 39.46 -31.44 -33.78
CA ASP A 3 38.20 -31.86 -33.16
C ASP A 3 38.20 -31.45 -31.68
N ILE A 4 37.53 -30.35 -31.41
CA ILE A 4 37.25 -29.82 -30.07
C ILE A 4 35.97 -30.52 -29.59
N ALA A 5 36.10 -31.48 -28.68
CA ALA A 5 34.96 -32.13 -28.04
C ALA A 5 34.35 -31.23 -26.96
N ASN A 6 33.45 -30.32 -27.38
CA ASN A 6 32.52 -29.63 -26.49
C ASN A 6 31.23 -30.48 -26.37
N SER A 7 31.25 -31.54 -25.57
CA SER A 7 30.05 -32.34 -25.28
C SER A 7 29.44 -31.94 -23.93
N LEU A 8 28.83 -30.76 -23.85
CA LEU A 8 27.88 -30.44 -22.79
C LEU A 8 26.54 -31.11 -23.14
N THR A 9 26.41 -32.39 -22.80
CA THR A 9 25.13 -33.11 -22.93
C THR A 9 24.10 -32.51 -21.97
N ALA A 10 23.21 -31.67 -22.49
CA ALA A 10 22.11 -31.03 -21.78
C ALA A 10 20.83 -31.89 -21.73
N GLU A 11 20.94 -33.22 -21.67
CA GLU A 11 19.78 -34.13 -21.88
C GLU A 11 19.35 -34.97 -20.68
N LYS A 12 19.98 -34.83 -19.50
CA LYS A 12 19.41 -35.41 -18.27
C LYS A 12 18.57 -34.35 -17.57
N PRO A 13 17.24 -34.55 -17.35
CA PRO A 13 16.49 -33.68 -16.46
C PRO A 13 17.17 -33.78 -15.10
N ASN A 14 17.85 -32.72 -14.71
CA ASN A 14 18.82 -32.72 -13.62
C ASN A 14 18.07 -32.89 -12.29
N GLN A 15 17.77 -34.14 -11.93
CA GLN A 15 17.01 -34.52 -10.74
C GLN A 15 17.66 -33.97 -9.47
N ASP A 16 18.98 -33.78 -9.51
CA ASP A 16 19.76 -33.21 -8.43
C ASP A 16 19.47 -31.72 -8.21
N LEU A 17 19.24 -30.94 -9.27
CA LEU A 17 18.78 -29.54 -9.14
C LEU A 17 17.38 -29.47 -8.54
N LYS A 18 16.48 -30.35 -8.98
CA LYS A 18 15.12 -30.43 -8.40
C LYS A 18 15.16 -30.78 -6.92
N ARG A 19 16.06 -31.69 -6.50
CA ARG A 19 16.28 -32.03 -5.09
C ARG A 19 16.87 -30.85 -4.32
N LEU A 20 17.91 -30.21 -4.86
CA LEU A 20 18.56 -29.03 -4.27
C LEU A 20 17.54 -27.91 -3.99
N PHE A 21 16.70 -27.57 -4.98
CA PHE A 21 15.69 -26.52 -4.82
C PHE A 21 14.62 -26.89 -3.80
N LYS A 22 14.16 -28.15 -3.79
CA LYS A 22 13.20 -28.64 -2.78
C LYS A 22 13.77 -28.58 -1.37
N THR A 23 15.06 -28.85 -1.19
CA THR A 23 15.73 -28.76 0.12
C THR A 23 15.91 -27.29 0.54
N ARG A 24 16.46 -26.46 -0.35
CA ARG A 24 16.68 -25.02 -0.11
C ARG A 24 15.39 -24.26 0.22
N ARG A 25 14.27 -24.61 -0.41
CA ARG A 25 12.96 -23.99 -0.13
C ARG A 25 12.44 -24.27 1.29
N ARG A 26 12.86 -25.38 1.91
CA ARG A 26 12.45 -25.77 3.26
C ARG A 26 13.37 -25.22 4.35
N ASP A 27 14.55 -24.74 3.96
CA ASP A 27 15.48 -24.10 4.88
C ASP A 27 14.97 -22.70 5.27
N GLU A 28 14.59 -22.56 6.54
CA GLU A 28 14.02 -21.34 7.08
C GLU A 28 15.00 -20.15 6.99
N SER A 29 16.29 -20.40 7.19
CA SER A 29 17.32 -19.35 7.13
C SER A 29 17.42 -18.78 5.71
N VAL A 30 17.43 -19.66 4.71
CA VAL A 30 17.47 -19.31 3.29
C VAL A 30 16.20 -18.56 2.88
N LEU A 31 15.04 -19.03 3.33
CA LEU A 31 13.76 -18.39 3.01
C LEU A 31 13.63 -17.01 3.67
N LYS A 32 14.11 -16.86 4.91
CA LYS A 32 14.14 -15.56 5.62
C LYS A 32 15.02 -14.57 4.88
N THR A 33 16.22 -14.97 4.47
CA THR A 33 17.13 -14.12 3.68
C THR A 33 16.51 -13.76 2.32
N ALA A 34 15.83 -14.70 1.65
CA ALA A 34 15.13 -14.41 0.39
C ALA A 34 14.06 -13.32 0.55
N LYS A 35 13.22 -13.43 1.59
CA LYS A 35 12.19 -12.43 1.92
C LYS A 35 12.80 -11.07 2.23
N THR A 36 13.88 -11.02 3.00
CA THR A 36 14.60 -9.78 3.32
C THR A 36 15.14 -9.10 2.06
N LEU A 37 15.85 -9.84 1.19
CA LEU A 37 16.38 -9.30 -0.06
C LEU A 37 15.28 -8.77 -0.98
N LEU A 38 14.17 -9.50 -1.10
CA LEU A 38 13.00 -9.04 -1.85
C LEU A 38 12.40 -7.77 -1.23
N SER A 39 12.30 -7.72 0.10
CA SER A 39 11.80 -6.54 0.84
C SER A 39 12.69 -5.30 0.65
N HIS A 40 13.99 -5.50 0.42
CA HIS A 40 14.94 -4.43 0.04
C HIS A 40 14.91 -4.08 -1.47
N GLY A 41 14.02 -4.69 -2.25
CA GLY A 41 13.82 -4.37 -3.67
C GLY A 41 14.78 -5.07 -4.64
N VAL A 42 15.53 -6.08 -4.20
CA VAL A 42 16.39 -6.89 -5.07
C VAL A 42 15.51 -7.65 -6.08
N SER A 43 15.96 -7.75 -7.34
CA SER A 43 15.18 -8.43 -8.38
C SER A 43 15.04 -9.94 -8.13
N PRO A 44 13.88 -10.56 -8.46
CA PRO A 44 13.65 -11.98 -8.20
C PRO A 44 14.71 -12.89 -8.83
N GLY A 45 15.13 -12.60 -10.07
CA GLY A 45 16.20 -13.34 -10.74
C GLY A 45 17.54 -13.27 -10.00
N LYS A 46 17.89 -12.11 -9.43
CA LYS A 46 19.12 -11.95 -8.65
C LYS A 46 19.03 -12.72 -7.32
N VAL A 47 17.87 -12.72 -6.66
CA VAL A 47 17.65 -13.49 -5.42
C VAL A 47 17.73 -15.00 -5.68
N ALA A 48 17.12 -15.48 -6.77
CA ALA A 48 17.16 -16.88 -7.17
C ALA A 48 18.61 -17.38 -7.39
N LEU A 49 19.43 -16.56 -8.06
CA LEU A 49 20.84 -16.86 -8.30
C LEU A 49 21.67 -16.85 -7.00
N LEU A 50 21.54 -15.81 -6.17
CA LEU A 50 22.32 -15.65 -4.93
C LEU A 50 22.06 -16.78 -3.93
N LEU A 51 20.80 -17.20 -3.81
CA LEU A 51 20.40 -18.19 -2.81
C LEU A 51 20.28 -19.61 -3.40
N ARG A 52 20.51 -19.76 -4.70
CA ARG A 52 20.36 -21.02 -5.46
C ARG A 52 19.00 -21.67 -5.19
N ILE A 53 17.95 -20.86 -5.31
CA ILE A 53 16.55 -21.27 -5.18
C ILE A 53 15.91 -21.27 -6.57
N ASP A 54 14.90 -22.12 -6.74
CA ASP A 54 14.09 -22.17 -7.96
C ASP A 54 13.55 -20.77 -8.35
N PRO A 55 13.86 -20.28 -9.57
CA PRO A 55 13.43 -18.95 -10.01
C PRO A 55 11.91 -18.79 -10.06
N GLU A 56 11.15 -19.84 -10.38
CA GLU A 56 9.68 -19.76 -10.42
C GLU A 56 9.11 -19.53 -9.01
N PHE A 57 9.64 -20.24 -8.02
CA PHE A 57 9.26 -20.06 -6.62
C PHE A 57 9.60 -18.66 -6.10
N VAL A 58 10.77 -18.12 -6.45
CA VAL A 58 11.18 -16.77 -6.05
C VAL A 58 10.33 -15.70 -6.75
N ALA A 59 9.90 -15.94 -8.00
CA ALA A 59 8.98 -15.05 -8.70
C ALA A 59 7.60 -14.97 -8.01
N GLU A 60 7.05 -16.09 -7.56
CA GLU A 60 5.82 -16.11 -6.75
C GLU A 60 6.01 -15.41 -5.40
N LEU A 61 7.13 -15.70 -4.71
CA LEU A 61 7.45 -15.05 -3.43
C LEU A 61 7.58 -13.53 -3.57
N ALA A 62 8.12 -13.05 -4.69
CA ALA A 62 8.30 -11.63 -4.96
C ALA A 62 6.99 -10.86 -5.07
N LYS A 63 5.88 -11.46 -5.53
CA LYS A 63 4.57 -10.80 -5.61
C LYS A 63 4.12 -10.25 -4.25
N THR A 64 4.44 -10.97 -3.17
CA THR A 64 4.03 -10.61 -1.80
C THR A 64 5.09 -9.78 -1.08
N TRP A 65 6.38 -10.11 -1.26
CA TRP A 65 7.47 -9.57 -0.44
C TRP A 65 8.25 -8.42 -1.09
N ASN A 66 8.20 -8.25 -2.40
CA ASN A 66 8.99 -7.21 -3.07
C ASN A 66 8.20 -5.88 -3.16
N PRO A 67 8.73 -4.74 -2.67
CA PRO A 67 8.06 -3.44 -2.73
C PRO A 67 7.72 -2.97 -4.14
N ARG A 68 8.48 -3.39 -5.16
CA ARG A 68 8.16 -3.07 -6.57
C ARG A 68 6.83 -3.69 -7.01
N PHE A 69 6.46 -4.84 -6.44
CA PHE A 69 5.18 -5.52 -6.70
C PHE A 69 4.13 -5.21 -5.62
N ARG A 70 4.57 -4.84 -4.41
CA ARG A 70 3.71 -4.42 -3.30
C ARG A 70 3.33 -2.94 -3.44
N ARG A 71 2.39 -2.64 -4.33
CA ARG A 71 1.67 -1.36 -4.23
C ARG A 71 0.82 -1.42 -2.95
N VAL A 72 1.18 -0.66 -1.93
CA VAL A 72 0.20 -0.30 -0.90
C VAL A 72 -0.89 0.44 -1.64
N ALA A 73 -2.01 -0.23 -1.89
CA ALA A 73 -3.16 0.35 -2.54
C ALA A 73 -3.77 1.35 -1.56
N TYR A 74 -3.24 2.58 -1.56
CA TYR A 74 -3.93 3.67 -0.93
C TYR A 74 -5.22 3.86 -1.70
N THR A 75 -6.36 3.75 -1.01
CA THR A 75 -7.66 4.14 -1.57
C THR A 75 -7.48 5.52 -2.19
N SER A 76 -7.76 5.65 -3.48
CA SER A 76 -7.50 6.90 -4.18
C SER A 76 -8.26 8.03 -3.50
N GLN A 77 -7.69 9.23 -3.46
CA GLN A 77 -8.37 10.41 -2.90
C GLN A 77 -9.74 10.64 -3.54
N TRP A 78 -9.88 10.30 -4.83
CA TRP A 78 -11.14 10.36 -5.56
C TRP A 78 -12.16 9.35 -5.04
N THR A 79 -11.76 8.09 -4.88
CA THR A 79 -12.61 7.02 -4.33
C THR A 79 -13.06 7.38 -2.92
N MET A 80 -12.13 7.84 -2.07
CA MET A 80 -12.46 8.24 -0.70
C MET A 80 -13.45 9.40 -0.65
N LYS A 81 -13.25 10.43 -1.49
CA LYS A 81 -14.20 11.55 -1.61
C LYS A 81 -15.60 11.04 -1.97
N ARG A 82 -15.69 10.15 -2.95
CA ARG A 82 -16.96 9.59 -3.43
C ARG A 82 -17.65 8.74 -2.36
N THR A 83 -16.91 7.87 -1.68
CA THR A 83 -17.43 7.07 -0.57
C THR A 83 -17.95 7.95 0.56
N VAL A 84 -17.20 8.99 0.97
CA VAL A 84 -17.67 9.97 1.97
C VAL A 84 -19.00 10.61 1.54
N ARG A 85 -19.13 10.95 0.26
CA ARG A 85 -20.37 11.54 -0.27
C ARG A 85 -21.53 10.56 -0.23
N GLU A 86 -21.33 9.32 -0.66
CA GLU A 86 -22.36 8.27 -0.64
C GLU A 86 -22.87 8.00 0.79
N TYR A 87 -21.95 7.94 1.76
CA TYR A 87 -22.32 7.86 3.18
C TYR A 87 -23.15 9.07 3.63
N PHE A 88 -22.75 10.28 3.24
CA PHE A 88 -23.51 11.48 3.57
C PHE A 88 -24.89 11.48 2.92
N ASP A 89 -25.01 11.16 1.63
CA ASP A 89 -26.30 11.13 0.95
C ASP A 89 -27.24 10.05 1.53
N SER A 90 -26.70 8.96 2.08
CA SER A 90 -27.48 7.93 2.80
C SER A 90 -28.09 8.39 4.14
N GLY A 91 -27.80 9.62 4.58
CA GLY A 91 -28.32 10.15 5.85
C GLY A 91 -27.43 9.89 7.07
N ALA A 92 -26.23 9.32 6.89
CA ALA A 92 -25.35 9.00 8.01
C ALA A 92 -24.88 10.27 8.77
N LEU A 93 -24.72 10.13 10.09
CA LEU A 93 -24.08 11.13 10.95
C LEU A 93 -22.57 11.20 10.67
N LEU A 94 -21.97 12.38 10.80
CA LEU A 94 -20.55 12.57 10.51
C LEU A 94 -19.63 11.73 11.40
N GLU A 95 -20.04 11.47 12.65
CA GLU A 95 -19.33 10.58 13.58
C GLU A 95 -19.20 9.16 13.00
N LYS A 96 -20.31 8.60 12.51
CA LYS A 96 -20.34 7.27 11.90
C LYS A 96 -19.43 7.17 10.69
N ILE A 97 -19.42 8.20 9.83
CA ILE A 97 -18.54 8.27 8.67
C ILE A 97 -17.06 8.27 9.10
N CYS A 98 -16.73 8.99 10.18
CA CYS A 98 -15.37 9.05 10.71
C CYS A 98 -14.91 7.68 11.26
N VAL A 99 -15.79 6.97 11.97
CA VAL A 99 -15.51 5.64 12.52
C VAL A 99 -15.33 4.61 11.41
N ASP A 100 -16.28 4.52 10.48
CA ASP A 100 -16.30 3.50 9.42
C ASP A 100 -15.12 3.66 8.45
N LEU A 101 -14.79 4.90 8.08
CA LEU A 101 -13.70 5.20 7.14
C LEU A 101 -12.36 5.45 7.83
N GLN A 102 -12.31 5.41 9.17
CA GLN A 102 -11.13 5.74 9.98
C GLN A 102 -10.51 7.10 9.61
N LEU A 103 -11.37 8.10 9.35
CA LEU A 103 -10.96 9.44 8.95
C LEU A 103 -11.20 10.45 10.07
N PRO A 104 -10.31 11.45 10.23
CA PRO A 104 -10.58 12.55 11.14
C PRO A 104 -11.70 13.44 10.59
N LEU A 105 -12.54 13.98 11.48
CA LEU A 105 -13.69 14.82 11.14
C LEU A 105 -13.32 16.01 10.24
N PHE A 106 -12.15 16.61 10.45
CA PHE A 106 -11.64 17.69 9.58
C PHE A 106 -11.54 17.27 8.11
N SER A 107 -11.08 16.04 7.83
CA SER A 107 -10.93 15.53 6.47
C SER A 107 -12.29 15.26 5.83
N VAL A 108 -13.22 14.66 6.58
CA VAL A 108 -14.60 14.40 6.11
C VAL A 108 -15.28 15.71 5.70
N ILE A 109 -15.24 16.73 6.57
CA ILE A 109 -15.79 18.06 6.27
C ILE A 109 -15.14 18.66 5.03
N LYS A 110 -13.81 18.55 4.87
CA LYS A 110 -13.12 19.07 3.69
C LYS A 110 -13.49 18.33 2.41
N PHE A 111 -13.78 17.04 2.46
CA PHE A 111 -14.28 16.30 1.30
C PHE A 111 -15.67 16.78 0.90
N LEU A 112 -16.57 16.94 1.87
CA LEU A 112 -17.95 17.41 1.64
C LEU A 112 -17.98 18.86 1.12
N GLN A 113 -17.18 19.77 1.69
CA GLN A 113 -17.03 21.14 1.20
C GLN A 113 -16.51 21.20 -0.25
N ARG A 114 -15.55 20.35 -0.59
CA ARG A 114 -15.05 20.21 -1.97
C ARG A 114 -16.06 19.58 -2.92
N ASP A 115 -17.14 19.04 -2.41
CA ASP A 115 -18.25 18.46 -3.15
C ASP A 115 -19.49 19.35 -3.16
N GLY A 116 -19.38 20.56 -2.60
CA GLY A 116 -20.44 21.57 -2.63
C GLY A 116 -21.50 21.42 -1.54
N VAL A 117 -21.31 20.55 -0.55
CA VAL A 117 -22.23 20.45 0.59
C VAL A 117 -22.11 21.71 1.45
N SER A 118 -23.26 22.29 1.81
CA SER A 118 -23.30 23.53 2.59
C SER A 118 -22.96 23.28 4.07
N ASP A 119 -22.42 24.30 4.73
CA ASP A 119 -22.10 24.22 6.16
C ASP A 119 -23.37 24.03 7.02
N GLN A 120 -24.53 24.50 6.57
CA GLN A 120 -25.82 24.30 7.26
C GLN A 120 -26.27 22.83 7.22
N GLU A 121 -26.18 22.19 6.05
CA GLU A 121 -26.49 20.77 5.90
C GLU A 121 -25.56 19.91 6.76
N MET A 122 -24.26 20.21 6.76
CA MET A 122 -23.30 19.50 7.62
C MET A 122 -23.54 19.75 9.11
N ALA A 123 -23.93 20.97 9.51
CA ALA A 123 -24.18 21.31 10.91
C ALA A 123 -25.29 20.46 11.53
N SER A 124 -26.32 20.10 10.75
CA SER A 124 -27.41 19.21 11.21
C SER A 124 -26.95 17.81 11.59
N ARG A 125 -25.75 17.39 11.15
CA ARG A 125 -25.21 16.03 11.34
C ARG A 125 -23.87 16.02 12.08
N MET A 126 -23.49 17.16 12.65
CA MET A 126 -22.29 17.28 13.46
C MET A 126 -22.45 16.49 14.77
N PRO A 127 -21.37 15.87 15.26
CA PRO A 127 -21.34 15.31 16.61
C PRO A 127 -21.52 16.41 17.67
N ALA A 128 -21.88 16.00 18.88
CA ALA A 128 -22.07 16.91 20.00
C ALA A 128 -20.80 17.71 20.31
N GLN A 129 -20.95 18.93 20.85
CA GLN A 129 -19.79 19.80 21.14
C GLN A 129 -18.82 19.22 22.19
N THR A 130 -19.34 18.37 23.06
CA THR A 130 -18.57 17.67 24.10
C THR A 130 -17.88 16.40 23.59
N ASP A 131 -18.17 15.98 22.37
CA ASP A 131 -17.57 14.80 21.75
C ASP A 131 -16.05 15.02 21.54
N PRO A 132 -15.19 14.07 21.95
CA PRO A 132 -13.76 14.07 21.63
C PRO A 132 -13.45 14.37 20.16
N LEU A 133 -14.24 13.85 19.22
CA LEU A 133 -14.08 14.06 17.79
C LEU A 133 -14.26 15.54 17.40
N PHE A 134 -15.25 16.20 18.00
CA PHE A 134 -15.51 17.62 17.77
C PHE A 134 -14.44 18.51 18.41
N ILE A 135 -13.95 18.13 19.60
CA ILE A 135 -12.85 18.83 20.29
C ILE A 135 -11.57 18.81 19.44
N GLU A 136 -11.19 17.64 18.91
CA GLU A 136 -10.03 17.49 18.03
C GLU A 136 -10.19 18.23 16.69
N TYR A 137 -11.41 18.25 16.15
CA TYR A 137 -11.74 19.07 14.99
C TYR A 137 -11.49 20.56 15.26
N ARG A 138 -11.98 21.10 16.38
CA ARG A 138 -11.77 22.51 16.75
C ARG A 138 -10.29 22.85 16.90
N LYS A 139 -9.51 22.00 17.59
CA LYS A 139 -8.05 22.17 17.72
C LYS A 139 -7.38 22.19 16.35
N THR A 140 -7.80 21.29 15.45
CA THR A 140 -7.25 21.21 14.10
C THR A 140 -7.57 22.45 13.26
N VAL A 141 -8.80 22.95 13.34
CA VAL A 141 -9.20 24.20 12.68
C VAL A 141 -8.37 25.37 13.18
N ALA A 142 -8.25 25.56 14.50
CA ALA A 142 -7.45 26.63 15.09
C ALA A 142 -5.98 26.58 14.65
N ARG A 143 -5.39 25.37 14.62
CA ARG A 143 -4.02 25.16 14.12
C ARG A 143 -3.88 25.54 12.64
N LYS A 144 -4.83 25.16 11.80
CA LYS A 144 -4.81 25.45 10.36
C LYS A 144 -5.05 26.93 10.03
N GLN A 145 -5.83 27.63 10.88
CA GLN A 145 -6.00 29.07 10.81
C GLN A 145 -4.72 29.82 11.21
N LYS A 146 -4.02 29.35 12.26
CA LYS A 146 -2.74 29.93 12.70
C LYS A 146 -1.63 29.76 11.66
N ASN A 147 -1.58 28.60 11.01
CA ASN A 147 -0.58 28.25 10.00
C ASN A 147 -1.26 27.94 8.65
N PRO A 148 -1.76 28.97 7.93
CA PRO A 148 -2.36 28.76 6.63
C PRO A 148 -1.30 28.23 5.67
N GLN A 149 -1.62 27.13 5.01
CA GLN A 149 -0.71 26.49 4.07
C GLN A 149 -0.56 27.42 2.85
N ARG A 150 0.60 28.09 2.74
CA ARG A 150 0.93 28.94 1.59
C ARG A 150 0.94 28.07 0.34
N ARG A 151 0.09 28.38 -0.64
CA ARG A 151 0.18 27.72 -1.94
C ARG A 151 1.47 28.17 -2.59
N SER A 152 2.31 27.22 -3.01
CA SER A 152 3.46 27.54 -3.84
C SER A 152 2.98 28.31 -5.08
N PRO A 153 3.67 29.38 -5.50
CA PRO A 153 3.32 30.09 -6.72
C PRO A 153 3.21 29.10 -7.87
N ARG A 154 2.10 29.14 -8.61
CA ARG A 154 2.01 28.40 -9.87
C ARG A 154 2.91 29.14 -10.86
N LEU A 155 4.04 28.54 -11.22
CA LEU A 155 4.82 29.00 -12.35
C LEU A 155 3.98 28.72 -13.60
N HIS A 156 3.50 29.79 -14.23
CA HIS A 156 2.79 29.76 -15.51
C HIS A 156 3.79 29.94 -16.64
#